data_AF-A0A067MKU0-F1
#
_entry.id   AF-A0A067MKU0-F1
#
_cell.length_a   1.000
_cell.length_b   1.000
_cell.length_c   1.000
_cell.angle_alpha   90.00
_cell.angle_beta   90.00
_cell.angle_gamma   90.00
#
_symmetry.space_group_name_H-M   'P 1'
#
loop_
_entity.id
_entity.type
_entity.pdbx_description
1 polymer ?
#
loop_
_entity_poly.entity_id
_entity_poly.type
_entity_poly.pdbx_seq_one_letter_code
_entity_poly.pdbx_strand_id
1 'polypeptide(L)'
;MAVFPSESFPPRPPSTLNRQIRRNPLLFGIPFILTIVGASFALQTVTQTRYDLHDRKVTQVSKEEELKMSKNRKKFDIREEYYRLQGGGAADDWEPVRVPRPEGVPEWGMAEPTKPS
;
A
#
# COMPACT_ATOMS: atom_id res chain seq x y z
N MET A 1 66.90 -11.23 -30.79
CA MET A 1 65.73 -10.36 -30.52
C MET A 1 64.60 -10.82 -31.42
N ALA A 2 63.46 -11.22 -30.85
CA ALA A 2 62.32 -11.61 -31.67
C ALA A 2 61.62 -10.35 -32.19
N VAL A 3 61.42 -10.28 -33.51
CA VAL A 3 60.68 -9.20 -34.18
C VAL A 3 59.27 -9.72 -34.42
N PHE A 4 58.28 -9.13 -33.75
CA PHE A 4 56.88 -9.48 -33.97
C PHE A 4 56.33 -8.72 -35.19
N PRO A 5 55.61 -9.38 -36.11
CA PRO A 5 54.91 -8.70 -37.19
C PRO A 5 53.71 -7.94 -36.62
N SER A 6 53.65 -6.63 -36.83
CA SER A 6 52.47 -5.82 -36.54
C SER A 6 51.46 -6.00 -37.67
N GLU A 7 50.55 -6.96 -37.54
CA GLU A 7 49.39 -7.01 -38.42
C GLU A 7 48.50 -5.79 -38.15
N SER A 8 48.24 -5.01 -39.19
CA SER A 8 47.28 -3.90 -39.13
C SER A 8 45.87 -4.47 -39.31
N PHE A 9 44.98 -4.15 -38.36
CA PHE A 9 43.60 -4.59 -38.43
C PHE A 9 42.93 -4.10 -39.72
N PRO A 10 42.11 -4.94 -40.39
CA PRO A 10 41.40 -4.53 -41.59
C PRO A 10 40.42 -3.38 -41.29
N PRO A 11 40.23 -2.43 -42.21
CA PRO A 11 39.33 -1.30 -42.00
C PRO A 11 37.90 -1.79 -41.83
N ARG A 12 37.25 -1.35 -40.75
CA ARG A 12 35.86 -1.70 -40.45
C ARG A 12 34.93 -1.09 -41.52
N PRO A 13 33.98 -1.85 -42.09
CA PRO A 13 33.04 -1.30 -43.06
C PRO A 13 32.20 -0.18 -42.44
N PRO A 14 31.80 0.85 -43.21
CA PRO A 14 31.05 1.97 -42.68
C PRO A 14 29.69 1.49 -42.16
N SER A 15 29.37 1.84 -40.91
CA SER A 15 28.10 1.50 -40.28
C SER A 15 26.94 2.20 -40.99
N THR A 16 26.02 1.43 -41.57
CA THR A 16 24.78 1.92 -42.20
C THR A 16 23.87 2.63 -41.20
N LEU A 17 23.88 2.19 -39.94
CA LEU A 17 23.16 2.81 -38.83
C LEU A 17 23.56 4.28 -38.62
N ASN A 18 24.86 4.58 -38.55
CA ASN A 18 25.32 5.97 -38.35
C ASN A 18 24.95 6.86 -39.54
N ARG A 19 24.96 6.33 -40.77
CA ARG A 19 24.50 7.06 -41.96
C ARG A 19 23.01 7.41 -41.87
N GLN A 20 22.20 6.46 -41.40
CA GLN A 20 20.75 6.64 -41.25
C GLN A 20 20.40 7.59 -40.10
N ILE A 21 21.09 7.51 -38.96
CA ILE A 21 20.93 8.42 -37.82
C ILE A 21 21.31 9.85 -38.20
N ARG A 22 22.39 10.04 -38.96
CA ARG A 22 22.79 11.37 -39.47
C ARG A 22 21.78 11.96 -40.45
N ARG A 23 21.07 11.12 -41.21
CA ARG A 23 20.04 11.56 -42.17
C ARG A 23 18.70 11.85 -41.50
N ASN A 24 18.35 11.09 -40.46
CA ASN A 24 17.14 11.31 -39.67
C ASN A 24 17.44 11.21 -38.16
N PRO A 25 17.75 12.35 -37.49
CA PRO A 25 18.11 12.36 -36.07
C PRO A 25 16.97 11.89 -35.15
N LEU A 26 15.71 11.90 -35.62
CA LEU A 26 14.58 11.40 -34.84
C LEU A 26 14.66 9.91 -34.53
N LEU A 27 15.36 9.11 -35.35
CA LEU A 27 15.55 7.68 -35.11
C LEU A 27 16.34 7.41 -33.82
N PHE A 28 17.18 8.37 -33.39
CA PHE A 28 17.86 8.32 -32.11
C PHE A 28 17.12 9.12 -31.02
N GLY A 29 16.51 10.25 -31.38
CA GLY A 29 15.83 11.14 -30.44
C GLY A 29 14.54 10.57 -29.84
N ILE A 30 13.70 9.91 -30.65
CA ILE A 30 12.41 9.35 -30.17
C ILE A 30 12.62 8.30 -29.06
N PRO A 31 13.45 7.25 -29.25
CA PRO A 31 13.68 6.29 -28.17
C PRO A 31 14.34 6.93 -26.95
N PHE A 32 15.19 7.94 -27.12
CA PHE A 32 15.83 8.65 -26.01
C PHE A 32 14.85 9.49 -25.19
N ILE A 33 13.96 10.24 -25.84
CA ILE A 33 12.93 11.02 -25.12
C ILE A 33 11.91 10.07 -24.47
N LEU A 34 11.55 8.98 -25.15
CA LEU A 34 10.65 7.98 -24.60
C LEU A 34 11.22 7.37 -23.30
N THR A 35 12.50 7.02 -23.27
CA THR A 35 13.12 6.50 -22.04
C THR A 35 13.20 7.53 -20.94
N ILE A 36 13.51 8.80 -21.24
CA ILE A 36 13.50 9.88 -20.25
C ILE A 36 12.12 10.07 -19.64
N VAL A 37 11.09 10.18 -20.47
CA VAL A 37 9.71 10.39 -20.02
C VAL A 37 9.23 9.17 -19.23
N GLY A 38 9.45 7.96 -19.75
CA GLY A 38 9.11 6.72 -19.05
C GLY A 38 9.80 6.60 -17.69
N ALA A 39 11.09 6.93 -17.60
CA ALA A 39 11.83 6.94 -16.35
C ALA A 39 11.32 8.00 -15.36
N SER A 40 10.93 9.18 -15.83
CA SER A 40 10.40 10.25 -14.99
C SER A 40 9.08 9.84 -14.31
N PHE A 41 8.14 9.27 -15.05
CA PHE A 41 6.88 8.78 -14.49
C PHE A 41 7.09 7.58 -13.55
N ALA A 42 8.00 6.65 -13.91
CA ALA A 42 8.32 5.51 -13.06
C ALA A 42 8.94 5.95 -11.73
N LEU A 43 9.85 6.93 -11.74
CA LEU A 43 10.49 7.40 -10.51
C LEU A 43 9.51 8.20 -9.62
N GLN A 44 8.58 8.94 -10.23
CA GLN A 44 7.56 9.71 -9.52
C GLN A 44 6.63 8.82 -8.68
N THR A 45 6.14 7.72 -9.23
CA THR A 45 5.23 6.83 -8.49
C THR A 45 5.95 6.12 -7.33
N VAL A 46 7.22 5.76 -7.53
CA VAL A 46 8.06 5.15 -6.48
C VAL A 46 8.28 6.11 -5.31
N THR A 47 8.56 7.39 -5.57
CA THR A 47 8.77 8.37 -4.50
C THR A 47 7.48 8.69 -3.75
N GLN A 48 6.35 8.85 -4.46
CA GLN A 48 5.05 9.06 -3.83
C GLN A 48 4.65 7.89 -2.90
N THR A 49 4.85 6.66 -3.36
CA THR A 49 4.49 5.46 -2.57
C THR A 49 5.22 5.41 -1.22
N ARG A 50 6.49 5.85 -1.16
CA ARG A 50 7.23 5.92 0.12
C ARG A 50 6.53 6.86 1.10
N TYR A 51 6.17 8.06 0.65
CA TYR A 51 5.55 9.06 1.51
C TYR A 51 4.15 8.63 1.92
N ASP A 52 3.34 8.10 1.00
CA ASP A 52 2.01 7.59 1.31
C ASP A 52 2.03 6.48 2.37
N LEU A 53 2.98 5.54 2.28
CA LEU A 53 3.14 4.48 3.27
C LEU A 53 3.61 5.03 4.63
N HIS A 54 4.48 6.05 4.61
CA HIS A 54 4.96 6.68 5.82
C HIS A 54 3.83 7.43 6.54
N ASP A 55 3.07 8.25 5.82
CA ASP A 55 1.95 9.02 6.36
C ASP A 55 0.87 8.08 6.91
N ARG A 56 0.51 7.03 6.16
CA ARG A 56 -0.44 6.01 6.64
C ARG A 56 0.02 5.37 7.95
N LYS A 57 1.32 5.07 8.10
CA LYS A 57 1.85 4.49 9.33
C LYS A 57 1.76 5.48 10.50
N VAL A 58 2.09 6.75 10.27
CA VAL A 58 2.00 7.81 11.30
C VAL A 58 0.55 8.01 11.74
N THR A 59 -0.40 8.10 10.80
CA THR A 59 -1.83 8.23 11.12
C THR A 59 -2.39 7.01 11.86
N GLN A 60 -1.93 5.80 11.50
CA GLN A 60 -2.33 4.59 12.23
C GLN A 60 -1.83 4.61 13.67
N VAL A 61 -0.55 4.96 13.88
CA VAL A 61 0.02 5.08 15.24
C VAL A 61 -0.70 6.15 16.04
N SER A 62 -0.97 7.33 15.46
CA SER A 62 -1.68 8.40 16.17
C SER A 62 -3.09 7.97 16.58
N LYS A 63 -3.81 7.26 15.72
CA LYS A 63 -5.15 6.72 16.04
C LYS A 63 -5.09 5.62 17.10
N GLU A 64 -4.10 4.73 17.04
CA GLU A 64 -3.87 3.72 18.09
C GLU A 64 -3.51 4.36 19.44
N GLU A 65 -2.79 5.48 19.43
CA GLU A 65 -2.40 6.25 20.61
C GLU A 65 -3.58 7.03 21.22
N GLU A 66 -4.41 7.66 20.39
CA GLU A 66 -5.69 8.28 20.79
C GLU A 66 -6.63 7.25 21.45
N LEU A 67 -6.68 6.04 20.91
CA LEU A 67 -7.46 4.93 21.44
C LEU A 67 -6.82 4.27 22.67
N LYS A 68 -5.66 4.76 23.16
CA LYS A 68 -4.84 4.16 24.24
C LYS A 68 -4.56 2.67 24.04
N MET A 69 -4.65 2.17 22.81
CA MET A 69 -4.50 0.75 22.47
C MET A 69 -3.04 0.31 22.53
N SER A 70 -2.10 1.22 22.28
CA SER A 70 -0.66 0.92 22.24
C SER A 70 -0.10 0.36 23.55
N LYS A 71 -0.66 0.75 24.71
CA LYS A 71 -0.17 0.36 26.04
C LYS A 71 -0.76 -0.96 26.56
N ASN A 72 -1.88 -1.42 26.00
CA ASN A 72 -2.62 -2.62 26.43
C ASN A 72 -2.79 -3.67 25.30
N ARG A 73 -1.99 -3.61 24.24
CA ARG A 73 -2.07 -4.57 23.14
C ARG A 73 -1.41 -5.89 23.56
N LYS A 74 -2.20 -6.84 24.06
CA LYS A 74 -1.78 -8.25 24.08
C LYS A 74 -1.55 -8.69 22.62
N LYS A 75 -0.41 -9.31 22.33
CA LYS A 75 -0.09 -9.82 21.00
C LYS A 75 -1.12 -10.91 20.68
N PHE A 76 -1.88 -10.74 19.59
CA PHE A 76 -2.90 -11.71 19.20
C PHE A 76 -2.21 -12.98 18.70
N ASP A 77 -2.16 -14.01 19.54
CA ASP A 77 -1.76 -15.37 19.16
C ASP A 77 -3.02 -16.22 19.00
N ILE A 78 -3.22 -16.74 17.79
CA ILE A 78 -4.38 -17.55 17.42
C ILE A 78 -4.52 -18.77 18.32
N ARG A 79 -3.40 -19.39 18.72
CA ARG A 79 -3.44 -20.59 19.58
C ARG A 79 -3.93 -20.26 20.98
N GLU A 80 -3.44 -19.17 21.56
CA GLU A 80 -3.81 -18.74 22.91
C GLU A 80 -5.30 -18.38 22.98
N GLU A 81 -5.80 -17.61 22.01
CA GLU A 81 -7.22 -17.23 21.96
C GLU A 81 -8.14 -18.43 21.66
N TYR A 82 -7.69 -19.40 20.84
CA TYR A 82 -8.44 -20.65 20.63
C TYR A 82 -8.65 -21.42 21.94
N TYR A 83 -7.59 -21.64 22.73
CA TYR A 83 -7.71 -22.36 24.00
C TYR A 83 -8.47 -21.56 25.06
N ARG A 84 -8.35 -20.22 25.04
CA ARG A 84 -9.16 -19.34 25.90
C ARG A 84 -10.66 -19.47 25.62
N LEU A 85 -11.05 -19.48 24.34
CA LEU A 85 -12.44 -19.61 23.93
C LEU A 85 -12.99 -21.02 24.18
N GLN A 86 -12.16 -22.05 23.95
CA GLN A 86 -12.54 -23.43 24.22
C GLN A 86 -12.68 -23.73 25.72
N GLY A 87 -11.91 -23.03 26.58
CA GLY A 87 -11.92 -23.19 28.03
C GLY A 87 -13.10 -22.53 28.78
N GLY A 88 -14.13 -22.06 28.08
CA GLY A 88 -15.39 -21.60 28.70
C GLY A 88 -15.40 -20.18 29.28
N GLY A 89 -14.25 -19.51 29.39
CA GLY A 89 -14.09 -18.27 30.17
C GLY A 89 -14.87 -17.02 29.72
N ALA A 90 -15.70 -17.09 28.68
CA ALA A 90 -16.65 -16.02 28.31
C ALA A 90 -18.06 -16.54 27.97
N ALA A 91 -18.23 -17.85 27.84
CA ALA A 91 -19.53 -18.46 27.53
C ALA A 91 -20.32 -18.80 28.81
N ASP A 92 -19.62 -19.08 29.91
CA ASP A 92 -20.25 -19.53 31.16
C ASP A 92 -20.84 -18.36 31.99
N ASP A 93 -20.33 -17.13 31.83
CA ASP A 93 -20.77 -15.93 32.57
C ASP A 93 -21.80 -15.06 31.80
N TRP A 94 -22.34 -15.54 30.68
CA TRP A 94 -23.30 -14.78 29.87
C TRP A 94 -24.74 -15.02 30.30
N GLU A 95 -25.33 -14.04 30.99
CA GLU A 95 -26.76 -14.04 31.33
C GLU A 95 -27.57 -13.22 30.29
N PRO A 96 -28.63 -13.79 29.69
CA PRO A 96 -29.50 -13.05 28.77
C PRO A 96 -30.33 -11.98 29.50
N VAL A 97 -29.86 -10.73 29.49
CA VAL A 97 -30.59 -9.57 30.05
C VAL A 97 -31.64 -9.08 29.05
N ARG A 98 -32.89 -8.92 29.50
CA ARG A 98 -33.96 -8.32 28.69
C ARG A 98 -33.77 -6.81 28.63
N VAL A 99 -33.68 -6.25 27.43
CA VAL A 99 -33.57 -4.80 27.22
C VAL A 99 -34.87 -4.14 27.70
N PRO A 100 -34.80 -3.08 28.55
CA PRO A 100 -35.99 -2.34 28.96
C PRO A 100 -36.63 -1.68 27.74
N ARG A 101 -37.96 -1.53 27.79
CA ARG A 101 -38.70 -0.87 26.71
C ARG A 101 -38.22 0.59 26.60
N PRO A 102 -37.86 1.08 25.40
CA PRO A 102 -37.49 2.48 25.23
C PRO A 102 -38.65 3.42 25.58
N GLU A 103 -38.32 4.60 26.12
CA GLU A 103 -39.32 5.60 26.52
C GLU A 103 -40.13 6.09 25.30
N GLY A 104 -41.45 6.23 25.48
CA GLY A 104 -42.36 6.65 24.41
C GLY A 104 -42.97 5.50 23.59
N VAL A 105 -42.64 4.24 23.89
CA VAL A 105 -43.30 3.09 23.27
C VAL A 105 -44.39 2.54 24.22
N PRO A 106 -45.66 2.46 23.80
CA PRO A 106 -46.75 1.97 24.65
C PRO A 106 -46.61 0.49 25.01
N GLU A 107 -47.20 0.09 26.15
CA GLU A 107 -47.25 -1.29 26.67
C GLU A 107 -47.89 -2.25 25.66
N TRP A 108 -48.90 -1.74 24.96
CA TRP A 108 -49.66 -2.39 23.92
C TRP A 108 -50.31 -1.30 23.05
N GLY A 109 -50.24 -1.39 21.72
CA GLY A 109 -50.81 -0.41 20.79
C GLY A 109 -49.81 0.36 19.93
N MET A 110 -50.31 1.19 19.00
CA MET A 110 -49.49 1.97 18.04
C MET A 110 -48.80 3.15 18.74
N ALA A 111 -47.55 3.43 18.36
CA ALA A 111 -46.74 4.50 18.94
C ALA A 111 -47.44 5.87 18.85
N GLU A 112 -47.56 6.56 19.99
CA GLU A 112 -48.06 7.93 20.02
C GLU A 112 -47.02 8.86 19.37
N PRO A 113 -47.43 9.80 18.49
CA PRO A 113 -46.51 10.74 17.88
C PRO A 113 -45.88 11.62 18.96
N THR A 114 -44.55 11.67 18.98
CA THR A 114 -43.73 12.35 19.98
C THR A 114 -44.16 13.82 20.18
N LYS A 115 -44.40 14.22 21.44
CA LYS A 115 -44.57 15.65 21.80
C LYS A 115 -43.22 16.36 21.69
N PRO A 116 -43.12 17.48 20.94
CA PRO A 116 -41.89 18.25 20.86
C PRO A 116 -41.65 19.02 22.17
N SER A 117 -40.40 19.01 22.63
CA SER A 117 -39.85 19.93 23.64
C SER A 117 -39.46 21.27 23.02
#